data_AF-A0A395H1W3-F1
#
_entry.id   AF-A0A395H1W3-F1
#
_cell.length_a   1.000
_cell.length_b   1.000
_cell.length_c   1.000
_cell.angle_alpha   90.00
_cell.angle_beta   90.00
_cell.angle_gamma   90.00
#
_symmetry.space_group_name_H-M   'P 1'
#
loop_
_entity.id
_entity.type
_entity.pdbx_description
1 polymer ?
#
loop_
_entity_poly.entity_id
_entity_poly.type
_entity_poly.pdbx_seq_one_letter_code
_entity_poly.pdbx_strand_id
1 'polypeptide(L)' 'VFLFKFINRPTVFQPLINEILIEYLNKFIIVYINDVLICSNNITKYKLYIYLIFKKL' A
#
# COMPACT_ATOMS: atom_id res chain seq x y z
N VAL A 1 -17.35 -4.65 26.09
CA VAL A 1 -16.08 -5.28 25.61
C VAL A 1 -15.72 -4.67 24.27
N PHE A 2 -14.89 -3.63 24.26
CA PHE A 2 -14.30 -3.06 23.04
C PHE A 2 -12.79 -3.29 23.15
N LEU A 3 -12.38 -4.54 22.91
CA LEU A 3 -11.01 -4.97 23.06
C LEU A 3 -10.20 -4.46 21.85
N PHE A 4 -9.16 -3.68 22.13
CA PHE A 4 -8.08 -3.31 21.21
C PHE A 4 -8.51 -2.81 19.83
N LYS A 5 -8.73 -1.50 19.73
CA LYS A 5 -8.36 -0.75 18.53
C LYS A 5 -6.83 -0.82 18.37
N PHE A 6 -6.33 -1.96 17.91
CA PHE A 6 -5.26 -2.09 16.93
C PHE A 6 -4.08 -1.10 17.02
N ILE A 7 -3.52 -0.87 18.22
CA ILE A 7 -2.30 -0.07 18.41
C ILE A 7 -1.13 -0.67 17.61
N ASN A 8 -1.19 -1.98 17.32
CA ASN A 8 -0.18 -2.70 16.53
C ASN A 8 -0.53 -2.89 15.04
N ARG A 9 -1.68 -2.38 14.54
CA ARG A 9 -2.01 -2.49 13.10
C ARG A 9 -0.96 -1.81 12.21
N PRO A 10 -0.53 -0.56 12.48
CA PRO A 10 0.56 0.02 11.71
C PRO A 10 1.85 -0.81 11.89
N THR A 11 2.18 -1.24 13.10
CA THR A 11 3.44 -1.94 13.40
C THR A 11 3.61 -3.28 12.66
N VAL A 12 2.52 -4.02 12.43
CA VAL A 12 2.56 -5.32 11.73
C VAL A 12 2.25 -5.17 10.23
N PHE A 13 1.38 -4.23 9.86
CA PHE A 13 0.96 -4.05 8.46
C PHE A 13 1.97 -3.27 7.63
N GLN A 14 2.72 -2.34 8.25
CA GLN A 14 3.75 -1.56 7.58
C GLN A 14 4.89 -2.41 7.01
N PRO A 15 5.54 -3.33 7.76
CA PRO A 15 6.60 -4.16 7.19
C PRO A 15 6.07 -5.08 6.10
N LEU A 16 4.87 -5.65 6.27
CA LEU A 16 4.27 -6.55 5.28
C LEU A 16 3.93 -5.84 3.96
N ILE A 17 3.29 -4.67 4.03
CA ILE A 17 3.03 -3.84 2.85
C ILE A 17 4.32 -3.32 2.24
N ASN A 18 5.29 -2.92 3.07
CA ASN A 18 6.58 -2.48 2.57
C ASN A 18 7.28 -3.60 1.82
N GLU A 19 7.28 -4.85 2.28
CA GLU A 19 7.87 -6.00 1.56
C GLU A 19 7.15 -6.31 0.25
N ILE A 20 5.81 -6.41 0.27
CA ILE A 20 5.00 -6.75 -0.92
C ILE A 20 5.08 -5.65 -1.99
N LEU A 21 5.07 -4.38 -1.55
CA LEU A 21 5.09 -3.22 -2.43
C LEU A 21 6.50 -2.63 -2.63
N ILE A 22 7.56 -3.24 -2.08
CA ILE A 22 8.93 -2.70 -2.17
C ILE A 22 9.38 -2.50 -3.61
N GLU A 23 8.94 -3.39 -4.50
CA GLU A 23 9.27 -3.37 -5.93
C GLU A 23 8.63 -2.19 -6.68
N TYR A 24 7.57 -1.62 -6.10
CA TYR A 24 6.77 -0.52 -6.63
C TYR A 24 7.00 0.81 -5.88
N LEU A 25 7.50 0.72 -4.65
CA LEU A 25 8.02 1.82 -3.84
C LEU A 25 9.11 2.57 -4.64
N ASN A 26 9.07 3.90 -4.58
CA ASN A 26 9.93 4.82 -5.35
C ASN A 26 9.74 4.84 -6.88
N LYS A 27 8.84 4.04 -7.46
CA LYS A 27 8.50 4.13 -8.90
C LYS A 27 7.21 4.92 -9.14
N PHE A 28 6.14 4.47 -8.51
CA PHE A 28 4.81 5.08 -8.65
C PHE A 28 3.96 4.97 -7.37
N ILE A 29 4.50 4.35 -6.32
CA ILE A 29 3.82 4.15 -5.02
C ILE A 29 4.61 4.85 -3.91
N ILE A 30 3.88 5.54 -3.04
CA ILE A 30 4.34 6.10 -1.77
C ILE A 30 3.46 5.51 -0.67
N VAL A 31 4.03 4.81 0.31
CA VAL A 31 3.29 4.26 1.44
C VAL A 31 3.47 5.20 2.65
N TYR A 32 2.37 5.64 3.26
CA TYR A 32 2.37 6.51 4.43
C TYR A 32 1.47 5.94 5.53
N ILE A 33 2.09 5.39 6.58
CA ILE A 33 1.43 4.79 7.75
C ILE A 33 0.37 3.75 7.34
N ASN A 34 -0.89 4.16 7.18
CA ASN A 34 -2.01 3.29 6.83
C ASN A 34 -2.46 3.42 5.37
N ASP A 35 -1.91 4.37 4.63
CA ASP A 35 -2.38 4.74 3.30
C ASP A 35 -1.31 4.46 2.23
N VAL A 36 -1.75 4.02 1.05
CA VAL A 36 -0.91 3.80 -0.13
C VAL A 36 -1.31 4.82 -1.18
N LEU A 37 -0.37 5.68 -1.53
CA LEU A 37 -0.55 6.76 -2.48
C LEU A 37 0.07 6.37 -3.82
N ILE A 38 -0.74 6.38 -4.88
CA ILE A 38 -0.33 5.98 -6.23
C ILE A 38 -0.31 7.23 -7.11
N CYS A 39 0.88 7.66 -7.52
CA CYS A 39 1.04 8.79 -8.42
C CYS A 39 1.13 8.29 -9.87
N SER A 40 0.29 8.81 -10.76
CA SER A 40 0.41 8.51 -12.19
C SER A 40 -0.05 9.69 -13.04
N ASN A 41 0.60 9.88 -14.18
CA ASN A 41 0.28 10.97 -15.12
C ASN A 41 -0.80 10.56 -16.14
N ASN A 42 -1.25 9.30 -16.13
CA ASN A 42 -2.25 8.79 -17.08
C ASN A 42 -3.20 7.80 -16.40
N ILE A 43 -4.51 8.00 -16.58
CA ILE A 43 -5.58 7.20 -15.98
C ILE A 43 -5.55 5.72 -16.40
N THR A 44 -5.07 5.39 -17.61
CA THR A 44 -4.94 3.99 -18.04
C THR A 44 -3.84 3.27 -17.29
N LYS A 45 -2.68 3.94 -17.11
CA LYS A 45 -1.59 3.43 -16.27
C LYS A 45 -2.01 3.33 -14.81
N TYR A 46 -2.75 4.31 -14.30
CA TYR A 46 -3.31 4.28 -12.94
C TYR A 46 -4.11 3.00 -12.68
N LYS A 47 -5.05 2.65 -13.57
CA LYS A 47 -5.86 1.44 -13.45
C LYS A 47 -5.02 0.17 -13.48
N LEU A 48 -3.98 0.15 -14.32
CA LEU A 48 -3.06 -0.98 -14.40
C LEU A 48 -2.24 -1.14 -13.10
N TYR A 49 -1.77 -0.04 -12.51
CA TYR A 49 -1.08 -0.07 -11.22
C TYR A 49 -1.98 -0.57 -10.09
N ILE A 50 -3.24 -0.10 -10.03
CA ILE A 50 -4.22 -0.62 -9.08
C ILE A 50 -4.40 -2.12 -9.27
N TYR A 51 -4.59 -2.59 -10.50
CA TYR A 51 -4.74 -4.02 -10.78
C TYR A 51 -3.52 -4.84 -10.32
N LEU A 52 -2.31 -4.35 -10.57
CA LEU A 52 -1.07 -5.02 -10.14
C LEU A 52 -0.95 -5.08 -8.61
N ILE A 53 -1.32 -4.02 -7.90
CA ILE A 53 -1.29 -3.96 -6.43
C ILE A 53 -2.31 -4.93 -5.85
N PHE A 54 -3.57 -4.89 -6.34
CA PHE A 54 -4.64 -5.77 -5.87
C PHE A 54 -4.41 -7.24 -6.20
N LYS A 55 -3.60 -7.56 -7.21
CA LYS A 55 -3.20 -8.94 -7.51
C LYS A 55 -2.10 -9.45 -6.57
N LYS A 56 -1.33 -8.55 -5.98
CA LYS A 56 -0.14 -8.86 -5.16
C LYS A 56 -0.45 -8.84 -3.66
N LEU A 57 -1.49 -8.11 -3.25
CA LEU A 57 -2.20 -8.24 -1.97
C LEU A 57 -3.05 -9.52 -1.95
#